data_AF-A0A2E9LXN1-F1
#
_entry.id   AF-A0A2E9LXN1-F1
#
_cell.length_a   1.000
_cell.length_b   1.000
_cell.length_c   1.000
_cell.angle_alpha   90.00
_cell.angle_beta   90.00
_cell.angle_gamma   90.00
#
_symmetry.space_group_name_H-M   'P 1'
#
loop_
_entity.id
_entity.type
_entity.pdbx_description
1 polymer ?
#
loop_
_entity_poly.entity_id
_entity_poly.type
_entity_poly.pdbx_seq_one_letter_code
_entity_poly.pdbx_strand_id
1 'polypeptide(L)'
;MRTSNVREAPANLWRSPCATGLLVFGLAASSVQAADVEAVRLWRAPDHTRVVLDLSDAAEFSSLSLENPDRFVVDLINSRIDASLSDLPLEGTPIKQVRSGIRKGSDLRLVFDLDSAVRTSLFRLTPSESIGHRIVIDLFDEVTAAEPSPVLSVESMKGRRDIVIAIDPGHGGEDPGASGPGGLREKTVVLQIARRLESQLAKVPGFQPVLVRTGDYYVSLKNRRDKARALEADLFVSIHADAFREKSAHGASVYILSKRGATSTTAQYLADSENAADLVGGVGLGDMDPMLAGVLTDLSMRGTLDTSLSLGSLVLEQIGGVARLHKKRVEQAGFAVLKSPDVPSLLIETGFISNPDEAERLATPAYQDKMARAIRRGIQSWFARQPPPGTLLAWQREQGGREVTIASGDTLSEIADRFGVSVASIKSNNGLTRDVIYIGQTLVIPEG
;
A
#
# COMPACT_ATOMS: atom_id res chain seq x y z
N MET A 1 -32.26 25.47 -82.87
CA MET A 1 -32.36 26.89 -83.29
C MET A 1 -31.37 27.68 -82.44
N ARG A 2 -30.40 28.34 -83.11
CA ARG A 2 -29.49 29.41 -82.67
C ARG A 2 -28.52 29.18 -81.48
N THR A 3 -27.26 29.07 -81.90
CA THR A 3 -26.00 29.48 -81.29
C THR A 3 -25.95 30.92 -80.74
N SER A 4 -25.17 31.15 -79.68
CA SER A 4 -24.44 32.40 -79.39
C SER A 4 -23.38 32.18 -78.29
N ASN A 5 -22.13 31.89 -78.65
CA ASN A 5 -20.95 32.77 -78.50
C ASN A 5 -21.10 34.06 -77.67
N VAL A 6 -20.32 34.15 -76.59
CA VAL A 6 -19.71 35.38 -76.03
C VAL A 6 -18.38 34.95 -75.38
N ARG A 7 -17.25 35.05 -76.09
CA ARG A 7 -16.22 36.13 -76.08
C ARG A 7 -15.42 36.26 -74.77
N GLU A 8 -14.16 35.84 -74.88
CA GLU A 8 -13.03 36.19 -74.02
C GLU A 8 -12.73 37.70 -74.05
N ALA A 9 -12.25 38.23 -72.92
CA ALA A 9 -11.49 39.47 -72.81
C ALA A 9 -10.54 39.40 -71.59
N PRO A 10 -9.43 40.17 -71.58
CA PRO A 10 -8.14 39.67 -71.11
C PRO A 10 -7.77 40.07 -69.68
N ALA A 11 -6.82 39.30 -69.13
CA ALA A 11 -6.03 39.64 -67.96
C ALA A 11 -5.12 40.86 -68.21
N ASN A 12 -5.03 41.77 -67.24
CA ASN A 12 -3.77 42.10 -66.55
C ASN A 12 -3.84 43.38 -65.70
N LEU A 13 -2.97 43.39 -64.68
CA LEU A 13 -2.39 44.53 -63.96
C LEU A 13 -3.11 45.06 -62.72
N TRP A 14 -2.94 44.37 -61.59
CA TRP A 14 -2.71 45.05 -60.31
C TRP A 14 -1.41 44.53 -59.68
N ARG A 15 -0.41 45.43 -59.65
CA ARG A 15 0.86 45.27 -58.95
C ARG A 15 0.58 45.25 -57.44
N SER A 16 0.97 44.17 -56.76
CA SER A 16 1.11 44.17 -55.30
C SER A 16 2.59 44.25 -54.94
N PRO A 17 3.02 45.20 -54.10
CA PRO A 17 4.40 45.25 -53.65
C PRO A 17 4.68 44.08 -52.70
N CYS A 18 5.74 43.32 -52.98
CA CYS A 18 6.32 42.37 -52.04
C CYS A 18 6.79 43.15 -50.79
N ALA A 19 6.00 43.12 -49.72
CA ALA A 19 6.49 43.41 -48.40
C ALA A 19 7.32 42.22 -47.93
N THR A 20 8.64 42.36 -47.98
CA THR A 20 9.61 41.41 -47.44
C THR A 20 9.44 41.41 -45.92
N GLY A 21 8.58 40.54 -45.40
CA GLY A 21 8.43 40.30 -43.97
C GLY A 21 9.68 39.60 -43.43
N LEU A 22 10.53 40.35 -42.75
CA LEU A 22 11.64 39.81 -41.97
C LEU A 22 11.03 39.03 -40.79
N LEU A 23 10.88 37.71 -40.97
CA LEU A 23 10.43 36.80 -39.92
C LEU A 23 11.59 36.66 -38.91
N VAL A 24 11.60 37.55 -37.92
CA VAL A 24 12.43 37.41 -36.72
C VAL A 24 11.87 36.20 -35.97
N PHE A 25 12.51 35.04 -36.16
CA PHE A 25 12.40 33.92 -35.23
C PHE A 25 13.00 34.40 -33.91
N GLY A 26 12.17 34.94 -33.04
CA GLY A 26 12.54 35.11 -31.64
C GLY A 26 12.82 33.73 -31.09
N LEU A 27 14.09 33.43 -30.82
CA LEU A 27 14.42 32.39 -29.85
C LEU A 27 13.75 32.81 -28.55
N ALA A 28 12.63 32.17 -28.22
CA ALA A 28 12.12 32.18 -26.86
C ALA A 28 13.21 31.50 -26.03
N ALA A 29 14.08 32.31 -25.41
CA ALA A 29 14.92 31.84 -24.34
C ALA A 29 13.95 31.33 -23.26
N SER A 30 13.86 30.02 -23.11
CA SER A 30 13.27 29.41 -21.93
C SER A 30 14.10 29.92 -20.76
N SER A 31 13.63 30.95 -20.08
CA SER A 31 14.18 31.35 -18.79
C SER A 31 14.00 30.15 -17.89
N VAL A 32 15.10 29.45 -17.57
CA VAL A 32 15.12 28.48 -16.47
C VAL A 32 14.69 29.25 -15.25
N GLN A 33 13.43 29.07 -14.82
CA GLN A 33 12.95 29.72 -13.63
C GLN A 33 13.69 29.11 -12.44
N ALA A 34 14.14 29.99 -11.54
CA ALA A 34 14.66 29.60 -10.24
C ALA A 34 13.55 28.86 -9.49
N ALA A 35 13.81 27.62 -9.07
CA ALA A 35 12.92 26.85 -8.23
C ALA A 35 13.43 26.91 -6.79
N ASP A 36 12.64 27.50 -5.89
CA ASP A 36 13.01 27.64 -4.49
C ASP A 36 12.52 26.43 -3.69
N VAL A 37 13.31 26.01 -2.70
CA VAL A 37 12.95 24.95 -1.75
C VAL A 37 12.06 25.57 -0.67
N GLU A 38 10.75 25.35 -0.81
CA GLU A 38 9.72 25.90 0.07
C GLU A 38 9.58 25.10 1.37
N ALA A 39 9.80 23.78 1.30
CA ALA A 39 9.77 22.91 2.48
C ALA A 39 10.75 21.74 2.36
N VAL A 40 11.25 21.29 3.51
CA VAL A 40 12.03 20.06 3.64
C VAL A 40 11.34 19.15 4.65
N ARG A 41 11.01 17.94 4.22
CA ARG A 41 10.35 16.92 5.04
C ARG A 41 11.26 15.71 5.15
N LEU A 42 11.24 15.05 6.31
CA LEU A 42 12.07 13.88 6.57
C LEU A 42 11.25 12.79 7.28
N TRP A 43 11.44 11.55 6.85
CA TRP A 43 10.80 10.36 7.41
C TRP A 43 11.81 9.26 7.64
N ARG A 44 11.80 8.66 8.83
CA ARG A 44 12.63 7.51 9.18
C ARG A 44 11.84 6.20 9.02
N ALA A 45 12.31 5.34 8.12
CA ALA A 45 11.92 3.94 8.04
C ALA A 45 13.02 3.05 8.71
N PRO A 46 12.75 1.77 9.01
CA PRO A 46 13.74 0.89 9.63
C PRO A 46 15.01 0.66 8.82
N ASP A 47 14.94 0.78 7.48
CA ASP A 47 16.00 0.46 6.53
C ASP A 47 16.49 1.67 5.71
N HIS A 48 15.80 2.81 5.81
CA HIS A 48 16.18 4.02 5.10
C HIS A 48 15.60 5.28 5.74
N THR A 49 16.18 6.43 5.37
CA THR A 49 15.62 7.75 5.64
C THR A 49 15.26 8.42 4.33
N ARG A 50 14.02 8.88 4.21
CA ARG A 50 13.52 9.65 3.07
C ARG A 50 13.53 11.14 3.39
N VAL A 51 14.11 11.94 2.51
CA VAL A 51 14.06 13.40 2.55
C VAL A 51 13.35 13.89 1.29
N VAL A 52 12.37 14.77 1.47
CA VAL A 52 11.59 15.36 0.38
C VAL A 52 11.73 16.86 0.39
N LEU A 53 12.17 17.40 -0.75
CA LEU A 53 12.24 18.83 -1.01
C LEU A 53 11.00 19.22 -1.82
N ASP A 54 10.12 20.03 -1.23
CA ASP A 54 9.01 20.66 -1.96
C ASP A 54 9.52 21.94 -2.63
N LEU A 55 9.27 22.07 -3.93
CA LEU A 55 9.82 23.11 -4.78
C LEU A 55 8.71 23.97 -5.38
N SER A 56 9.00 25.26 -5.57
CA SER A 56 8.09 26.20 -6.25
C SER A 56 7.94 25.92 -7.75
N ASP A 57 8.93 25.31 -8.39
CA ASP A 57 8.93 24.90 -9.81
C ASP A 57 9.90 23.72 -10.03
N ALA A 58 10.02 23.23 -11.26
CA ALA A 58 10.99 22.21 -11.64
C ALA A 58 12.43 22.72 -11.51
N ALA A 59 13.24 22.03 -10.71
CA ALA A 59 14.67 22.30 -10.58
C ALA A 59 15.52 21.26 -11.33
N GLU A 60 16.61 21.72 -11.95
CA GLU A 60 17.72 20.85 -12.31
C GLU A 60 18.61 20.60 -11.09
N PHE A 61 19.12 19.37 -10.96
CA PHE A 61 19.93 18.98 -9.81
C PHE A 61 21.07 18.04 -10.18
N SER A 62 22.10 18.03 -9.34
CA SER A 62 23.19 17.06 -9.37
C SER A 62 23.49 16.59 -7.96
N SER A 63 24.14 15.43 -7.83
CA SER A 63 24.54 14.89 -6.52
C SER A 63 25.95 14.33 -6.52
N LEU A 64 26.53 14.26 -5.34
CA LEU A 64 27.85 13.71 -5.08
C LEU A 64 27.90 13.11 -3.68
N SER A 65 28.45 11.90 -3.56
CA SER A 65 28.84 11.32 -2.28
C SER A 65 30.31 11.61 -1.99
N LEU A 66 30.62 11.98 -0.76
CA LEU A 66 31.98 12.21 -0.28
C LEU A 66 32.26 11.27 0.89
N GLU A 67 33.49 10.81 1.01
CA GLU A 67 33.99 10.02 2.14
C GLU A 67 34.90 10.90 3.02
N ASN A 68 35.11 10.49 4.28
CA ASN A 68 36.04 11.12 5.23
C ASN A 68 35.79 12.64 5.50
N PRO A 69 34.69 13.05 6.17
CA PRO A 69 33.58 12.24 6.66
C PRO A 69 32.53 11.99 5.57
N ASP A 70 31.72 10.95 5.78
CA ASP A 70 30.63 10.58 4.88
C ASP A 70 29.63 11.72 4.74
N ARG A 71 29.41 12.16 3.49
CA ARG A 71 28.47 13.22 3.15
C ARG A 71 27.76 12.90 1.86
N PHE A 72 26.47 13.19 1.83
CA PHE A 72 25.73 13.27 0.58
C PHE A 72 25.45 14.73 0.25
N VAL A 73 25.79 15.15 -0.96
CA VAL A 73 25.65 16.54 -1.42
C VAL A 73 24.66 16.59 -2.57
N VAL A 74 23.71 17.50 -2.51
CA VAL A 74 22.76 17.79 -3.58
C VAL A 74 22.90 19.26 -3.95
N ASP A 75 23.18 19.54 -5.22
CA ASP A 75 23.21 20.89 -5.78
C ASP A 75 21.95 21.10 -6.64
N LEU A 76 21.18 22.14 -6.35
CA LEU A 76 20.03 22.61 -7.13
C LEU A 76 20.42 23.89 -7.89
N ILE A 77 20.24 23.87 -9.22
CA ILE A 77 20.71 24.95 -10.10
C ILE A 77 19.78 26.16 -10.01
N ASN A 78 20.36 27.34 -9.81
CA ASN A 78 19.62 28.61 -9.68
C ASN A 78 18.51 28.60 -8.61
N SER A 79 18.67 27.82 -7.55
CA SER A 79 17.67 27.65 -6.48
C SER A 79 18.07 28.37 -5.19
N ARG A 80 17.10 28.70 -4.34
CA ARG A 80 17.31 29.09 -2.94
C ARG A 80 16.55 28.17 -2.00
N ILE A 81 16.78 28.32 -0.69
CA ILE A 81 16.03 27.61 0.35
C ILE A 81 15.36 28.62 1.26
N ASP A 82 14.05 28.53 1.33
CA ASP A 82 13.21 29.32 2.24
C ASP A 82 12.83 28.51 3.49
N ALA A 83 12.95 27.18 3.42
CA ALA A 83 12.68 26.25 4.50
C ALA A 83 13.76 26.29 5.61
N SER A 84 13.32 26.12 6.86
CA SER A 84 14.23 25.85 7.97
C SER A 84 14.72 24.39 7.94
N LEU A 85 16.01 24.19 8.19
CA LEU A 85 16.63 22.87 8.34
C LEU A 85 16.82 22.46 9.81
N SER A 86 16.66 23.40 10.76
CA SER A 86 16.95 23.15 12.18
C SER A 86 15.95 22.18 12.84
N ASP A 87 14.74 22.11 12.31
CA ASP A 87 13.61 21.42 12.95
C ASP A 87 13.39 20.02 12.38
N LEU A 88 14.33 19.53 11.56
CA LEU A 88 14.26 18.20 10.97
C LEU A 88 14.44 17.12 12.06
N PRO A 89 13.59 16.08 12.08
CA PRO A 89 13.69 15.00 13.07
C PRO A 89 14.83 14.04 12.72
N LEU A 90 16.07 14.43 13.01
CA LEU A 90 17.28 13.66 12.66
C LEU A 90 17.54 12.44 13.55
N GLU A 91 16.87 12.34 14.69
CA GLU A 91 17.07 11.25 15.65
C GLU A 91 16.80 9.89 15.02
N GLY A 92 17.75 8.96 15.19
CA GLY A 92 17.65 7.59 14.67
C GLY A 92 17.83 7.47 13.15
N THR A 93 18.19 8.56 12.46
CA THR A 93 18.55 8.58 11.03
C THR A 93 20.07 8.49 10.86
N PRO A 94 20.60 8.14 9.66
CA PRO A 94 22.02 8.23 9.37
C PRO A 94 22.50 9.68 9.18
N ILE A 95 21.62 10.69 9.26
CA ILE A 95 21.95 12.11 9.05
C ILE A 95 22.30 12.76 10.39
N LYS A 96 23.54 13.21 10.52
CA LYS A 96 24.03 13.96 11.69
C LYS A 96 23.53 15.41 11.69
N GLN A 97 23.61 16.06 10.53
CA GLN A 97 23.10 17.42 10.32
C GLN A 97 22.89 17.69 8.84
N VAL A 98 21.99 18.64 8.53
CA VAL A 98 21.79 19.16 7.18
C VAL A 98 22.25 20.60 7.13
N ARG A 99 23.11 20.92 6.17
CA ARG A 99 23.62 22.27 5.94
C ARG A 99 23.21 22.76 4.56
N SER A 100 23.02 24.06 4.41
CA SER A 100 22.77 24.71 3.14
C SER A 100 23.78 25.82 2.87
N GLY A 101 23.99 26.14 1.59
CA GLY A 101 24.80 27.29 1.18
C GLY A 101 24.70 27.56 -0.31
N ILE A 102 24.88 28.82 -0.72
CA ILE A 102 24.91 29.19 -2.14
C ILE A 102 26.31 28.95 -2.72
N ARG A 103 26.38 28.30 -3.87
CA ARG A 103 27.60 28.06 -4.65
C ARG A 103 27.43 28.67 -6.04
N LYS A 104 28.55 28.99 -6.70
CA LYS A 104 28.58 29.50 -8.09
C LYS A 104 27.64 30.71 -8.32
N GLY A 105 27.39 31.52 -7.28
CA GLY A 105 26.57 32.73 -7.34
C GLY A 105 25.07 32.50 -7.11
N SER A 106 24.50 31.40 -7.60
CA SER A 106 23.04 31.16 -7.56
C SER A 106 22.62 29.73 -7.25
N ASP A 107 23.52 28.74 -7.23
CA ASP A 107 23.14 27.34 -7.01
C ASP A 107 23.01 27.05 -5.51
N LEU A 108 21.91 26.46 -5.09
CA LEU A 108 21.75 25.98 -3.72
C LEU A 108 22.46 24.64 -3.56
N ARG A 109 23.35 24.55 -2.58
CA ARG A 109 23.93 23.29 -2.13
C ARG A 109 23.31 22.87 -0.81
N LEU A 110 22.79 21.66 -0.75
CA LEU A 110 22.43 20.94 0.46
C LEU A 110 23.51 19.88 0.76
N VAL A 111 23.97 19.83 2.00
CA VAL A 111 24.96 18.86 2.48
C VAL A 111 24.37 18.10 3.66
N PHE A 112 24.17 16.80 3.48
CA PHE A 112 23.80 15.85 4.52
C PHE A 112 25.10 15.26 5.08
N ASP A 113 25.49 15.69 6.28
CA ASP A 113 26.60 15.05 6.98
C ASP A 113 26.07 13.75 7.61
N LEU A 114 26.74 12.63 7.35
CA LEU A 114 26.27 11.30 7.70
C LEU A 114 27.10 10.68 8.83
N ASP A 115 26.45 9.89 9.68
CA ASP A 115 27.11 9.10 10.73
C ASP A 115 27.61 7.73 10.23
N SER A 116 27.13 7.28 9.07
CA SER A 116 27.55 6.05 8.40
C SER A 116 27.40 6.14 6.89
N ALA A 117 28.08 5.25 6.17
CA ALA A 117 27.86 5.04 4.75
C ALA A 117 26.40 4.63 4.46
N VAL A 118 25.87 5.10 3.33
CA VAL A 118 24.51 4.83 2.88
C VAL A 118 24.48 4.63 1.36
N ARG A 119 23.54 3.82 0.88
CA ARG A 119 23.20 3.79 -0.55
C ARG A 119 22.14 4.85 -0.84
N THR A 120 22.34 5.68 -1.86
CA THR A 120 21.45 6.80 -2.15
C THR A 120 20.60 6.57 -3.38
N SER A 121 19.33 6.98 -3.34
CA SER A 121 18.48 7.17 -4.51
C SER A 121 18.04 8.64 -4.57
N LEU A 122 18.11 9.26 -5.75
CA LEU A 122 17.74 10.65 -5.95
C LEU A 122 16.96 10.81 -7.25
N PHE A 123 15.74 11.33 -7.17
CA PHE A 123 14.88 11.51 -8.33
C PHE A 123 13.87 12.65 -8.12
N ARG A 124 13.33 13.15 -9.24
CA ARG A 124 12.24 14.14 -9.26
C ARG A 124 10.89 13.47 -9.42
N LEU A 125 9.86 14.09 -8.86
CA LEU A 125 8.47 13.76 -9.16
C LEU A 125 7.87 14.79 -10.09
N THR A 126 7.13 14.31 -11.09
CA THR A 126 6.32 15.16 -11.96
C THR A 126 5.12 15.66 -11.15
N PRO A 127 4.80 16.97 -11.19
CA PRO A 127 3.66 17.52 -10.45
C PRO A 127 2.33 16.93 -10.94
N SER A 128 1.34 16.88 -10.05
CA SER A 128 -0.05 16.50 -10.32
C SER A 128 -1.02 17.54 -9.72
N GLU A 129 -2.33 17.39 -9.93
CA GLU A 129 -3.34 18.35 -9.42
C GLU A 129 -3.27 18.60 -7.91
N SER A 130 -2.75 17.64 -7.12
CA SER A 130 -2.65 17.72 -5.67
C SER A 130 -1.20 17.79 -5.14
N ILE A 131 -0.20 17.70 -6.03
CA ILE A 131 1.22 17.57 -5.65
C ILE A 131 2.08 18.49 -6.53
N GLY A 132 2.77 19.43 -5.89
CA GLY A 132 3.74 20.32 -6.54
C GLY A 132 5.03 19.63 -6.96
N HIS A 133 6.01 20.42 -7.41
CA HIS A 133 7.32 19.90 -7.80
C HIS A 133 8.08 19.37 -6.59
N ARG A 134 8.65 18.16 -6.70
CA ARG A 134 9.40 17.53 -5.60
C ARG A 134 10.69 16.88 -6.08
N ILE A 135 11.70 16.94 -5.22
CA ILE A 135 12.88 16.08 -5.29
C ILE A 135 12.88 15.17 -4.06
N VAL A 136 13.03 13.87 -4.30
CA VAL A 136 13.06 12.84 -3.26
C VAL A 136 14.47 12.27 -3.17
N ILE A 137 14.99 12.21 -1.95
CA ILE A 137 16.28 11.63 -1.60
C ILE A 137 16.02 10.48 -0.64
N ASP A 138 16.34 9.26 -1.03
CA ASP A 138 16.36 8.11 -0.13
C ASP A 138 17.79 7.77 0.26
N LEU A 139 18.05 7.72 1.56
CA LEU A 139 19.30 7.28 2.16
C LEU A 139 19.07 5.90 2.79
N PHE A 140 19.40 4.83 2.07
CA PHE A 140 19.28 3.46 2.56
C PHE A 140 20.48 3.13 3.44
N ASP A 141 20.20 2.63 4.64
CA ASP A 141 21.24 2.18 5.54
C ASP A 141 22.01 1.02 4.89
N GLU A 142 23.30 0.90 5.14
CA GLU A 142 24.02 -0.34 4.85
C GLU A 142 23.54 -1.43 5.82
N VAL A 143 22.39 -2.03 5.51
CA VAL A 143 21.96 -3.26 6.14
C VAL A 143 22.63 -4.39 5.36
N THR A 144 23.50 -5.16 6.02
CA THR A 144 23.86 -6.49 5.53
C THR A 144 22.56 -7.23 5.25
N ALA A 145 22.24 -7.42 3.97
CA ALA A 145 21.08 -8.19 3.57
C ALA A 145 21.19 -9.54 4.27
N ALA A 146 20.27 -9.83 5.18
CA ALA A 146 20.13 -11.19 5.66
C ALA A 146 19.86 -12.03 4.42
N GLU A 147 20.75 -12.99 4.13
CA GLU A 147 20.59 -13.82 2.96
C GLU A 147 19.20 -14.46 3.00
N PRO A 148 18.46 -14.45 1.87
CA PRO A 148 17.17 -15.11 1.81
C PRO A 148 17.37 -16.57 2.22
N SER A 149 16.71 -16.97 3.30
CA SER A 149 16.72 -18.37 3.71
C SER A 149 16.06 -19.19 2.60
N PRO A 150 16.59 -20.38 2.27
CA PRO A 150 16.12 -21.14 1.13
C PRO A 150 14.66 -21.57 1.32
N VAL A 151 13.92 -21.47 0.21
CA VAL A 151 12.58 -22.02 -0.01
C VAL A 151 12.41 -23.38 0.64
N LEU A 152 11.45 -23.45 1.57
CA LEU A 152 10.84 -24.65 2.19
C LEU A 152 11.61 -25.96 1.93
N SER A 153 12.58 -26.28 2.80
CA SER A 153 13.18 -27.62 2.83
C SER A 153 12.12 -28.67 3.22
N VAL A 154 12.28 -29.91 2.78
CA VAL A 154 11.41 -31.03 3.19
C VAL A 154 11.42 -31.24 4.72
N GLU A 155 12.46 -30.77 5.41
CA GLU A 155 12.51 -30.66 6.87
C GLU A 155 11.45 -29.69 7.45
N SER A 156 11.15 -28.55 6.79
CA SER A 156 10.18 -27.57 7.28
C SER A 156 8.75 -28.10 7.27
N MET A 157 8.45 -29.06 6.39
CA MET A 157 7.17 -29.78 6.33
C MET A 157 6.91 -30.66 7.58
N LYS A 158 7.94 -31.01 8.36
CA LYS A 158 7.81 -31.66 9.68
C LYS A 158 7.69 -30.67 10.84
N GLY A 159 8.01 -29.39 10.59
CA GLY A 159 8.27 -28.39 11.62
C GLY A 159 7.03 -27.80 12.29
N ARG A 160 5.81 -28.10 11.81
CA ARG A 160 4.56 -27.48 12.30
C ARG A 160 4.68 -25.96 12.33
N ARG A 161 5.20 -25.38 11.25
CA ARG A 161 5.45 -23.93 11.18
C ARG A 161 4.17 -23.14 11.36
N ASP A 162 4.31 -21.88 11.78
CA ASP A 162 3.20 -20.94 11.80
C ASP A 162 2.83 -20.52 10.38
N ILE A 163 1.57 -20.12 10.21
CA ILE A 163 1.03 -19.51 9.00
C ILE A 163 1.41 -18.04 9.00
N VAL A 164 2.19 -17.61 8.01
CA VAL A 164 2.70 -16.24 7.94
C VAL A 164 1.68 -15.33 7.28
N ILE A 165 1.21 -14.31 7.99
CA ILE A 165 0.25 -13.32 7.48
C ILE A 165 0.94 -11.97 7.34
N ALA A 166 1.24 -11.55 6.11
CA ALA A 166 1.74 -10.21 5.84
C ALA A 166 0.59 -9.21 5.87
N ILE A 167 0.61 -8.30 6.83
CA ILE A 167 -0.42 -7.27 7.03
C ILE A 167 0.15 -5.93 6.57
N ASP A 168 -0.45 -5.36 5.54
CA ASP A 168 -0.03 -4.11 4.95
C ASP A 168 -0.99 -2.97 5.30
N PRO A 169 -0.62 -2.04 6.19
CA PRO A 169 -1.37 -0.81 6.35
C PRO A 169 -1.09 0.12 5.16
N GLY A 170 -2.14 0.45 4.40
CA GLY A 170 -2.08 1.34 3.23
C GLY A 170 -1.37 2.67 3.50
N HIS A 171 -0.82 3.28 2.46
CA HIS A 171 -0.18 4.61 2.48
C HIS A 171 0.95 4.71 3.51
N GLY A 172 1.22 5.90 4.05
CA GLY A 172 2.27 6.16 5.04
C GLY A 172 3.24 7.22 4.56
N GLY A 173 3.90 7.92 5.48
CA GLY A 173 4.85 8.95 5.11
C GLY A 173 4.17 10.13 4.40
N GLU A 174 4.73 10.48 3.25
CA GLU A 174 4.26 11.52 2.35
C GLU A 174 2.91 11.25 1.72
N ASP A 175 2.49 9.98 1.68
CA ASP A 175 1.18 9.57 1.22
C ASP A 175 0.22 9.50 2.43
N PRO A 176 -0.69 10.48 2.61
CA PRO A 176 -1.67 10.45 3.69
C PRO A 176 -2.81 9.46 3.45
N GLY A 177 -2.97 8.96 2.21
CA GLY A 177 -4.20 8.39 1.72
C GLY A 177 -5.36 9.38 1.74
N ALA A 178 -6.57 8.87 1.78
CA ALA A 178 -7.78 9.67 1.87
C ALA A 178 -7.85 10.51 3.17
N SER A 179 -8.53 11.66 3.08
CA SER A 179 -8.71 12.59 4.20
C SER A 179 -10.19 12.71 4.57
N GLY A 180 -10.47 12.56 5.87
CA GLY A 180 -11.80 12.71 6.46
C GLY A 180 -12.00 14.02 7.21
N PRO A 181 -13.22 14.27 7.72
CA PRO A 181 -13.53 15.41 8.59
C PRO A 181 -12.59 15.49 9.80
N GLY A 182 -12.30 16.72 10.25
CA GLY A 182 -11.44 16.94 11.42
C GLY A 182 -9.96 16.61 11.21
N GLY A 183 -9.51 16.40 9.97
CA GLY A 183 -8.11 16.10 9.64
C GLY A 183 -7.73 14.63 9.86
N LEU A 184 -8.71 13.74 10.00
CA LEU A 184 -8.47 12.29 10.07
C LEU A 184 -7.82 11.82 8.76
N ARG A 185 -6.71 11.09 8.87
CA ARG A 185 -5.96 10.58 7.72
C ARG A 185 -6.04 9.06 7.66
N GLU A 186 -6.29 8.53 6.47
CA GLU A 186 -6.36 7.10 6.21
C GLU A 186 -5.13 6.36 6.73
N LYS A 187 -3.92 6.83 6.38
CA LYS A 187 -2.65 6.20 6.81
C LYS A 187 -2.53 5.95 8.31
N THR A 188 -3.19 6.79 9.12
CA THR A 188 -3.20 6.68 10.59
C THR A 188 -4.20 5.62 11.03
N VAL A 189 -5.42 5.68 10.51
CA VAL A 189 -6.49 4.73 10.82
C VAL A 189 -6.09 3.31 10.43
N VAL A 190 -5.58 3.12 9.22
CA VAL A 190 -5.24 1.78 8.71
C VAL A 190 -4.06 1.17 9.46
N LEU A 191 -3.07 1.98 9.88
CA LEU A 191 -1.98 1.52 10.74
C LEU A 191 -2.51 1.05 12.11
N GLN A 192 -3.47 1.77 12.68
CA GLN A 192 -4.06 1.41 13.96
C GLN A 192 -4.88 0.12 13.87
N ILE A 193 -5.63 -0.09 12.78
CA ILE A 193 -6.37 -1.34 12.52
C ILE A 193 -5.39 -2.49 12.27
N ALA A 194 -4.34 -2.28 11.47
CA ALA A 194 -3.33 -3.29 11.18
C ALA A 194 -2.61 -3.79 12.44
N ARG A 195 -2.21 -2.88 13.34
CA ARG A 195 -1.60 -3.23 14.64
C ARG A 195 -2.55 -4.03 15.53
N ARG A 196 -3.86 -3.76 15.48
CA ARG A 196 -4.86 -4.54 16.21
C ARG A 196 -5.02 -5.94 15.61
N LEU A 197 -5.06 -6.04 14.29
CA LEU A 197 -5.14 -7.33 13.61
C LEU A 197 -3.91 -8.18 13.91
N GLU A 198 -2.71 -7.59 13.83
CA GLU A 198 -1.45 -8.23 14.20
C GLU A 198 -1.48 -8.72 15.65
N SER A 199 -1.80 -7.84 16.60
CA SER A 199 -1.86 -8.21 18.02
C SER A 199 -2.89 -9.31 18.32
N GLN A 200 -4.01 -9.33 17.60
CA GLN A 200 -5.03 -10.34 17.79
C GLN A 200 -4.65 -11.68 17.13
N LEU A 201 -4.01 -11.67 15.96
CA LEU A 201 -3.51 -12.88 15.29
C LEU A 201 -2.34 -13.51 16.03
N ALA A 202 -1.43 -12.71 16.60
CA ALA A 202 -0.27 -13.21 17.35
C ALA A 202 -0.65 -14.00 18.61
N LYS A 203 -1.90 -13.85 19.09
CA LYS A 203 -2.46 -14.62 20.22
C LYS A 203 -3.06 -15.96 19.80
N VAL A 204 -3.09 -16.25 18.50
CA VAL A 204 -3.66 -17.47 17.93
C VAL A 204 -2.53 -18.44 17.62
N PRO A 205 -2.47 -19.61 18.27
CA PRO A 205 -1.47 -20.63 17.94
C PRO A 205 -1.51 -21.01 16.47
N GLY A 206 -0.34 -21.14 15.84
CA GLY A 206 -0.23 -21.49 14.42
C GLY A 206 -0.25 -20.31 13.45
N PHE A 207 -0.23 -19.06 13.94
CA PHE A 207 -0.20 -17.85 13.12
C PHE A 207 0.96 -16.93 13.50
N GLN A 208 1.65 -16.42 12.49
CA GLN A 208 2.72 -15.43 12.60
C GLN A 208 2.34 -14.19 11.77
N PRO A 209 1.66 -13.19 12.35
CA PRO A 209 1.39 -11.95 11.64
C PRO A 209 2.64 -11.07 11.57
N VAL A 210 2.86 -10.41 10.43
CA VAL A 210 4.00 -9.52 10.21
C VAL A 210 3.52 -8.24 9.51
N LEU A 211 3.83 -7.08 10.09
CA LEU A 211 3.48 -5.79 9.49
C LEU A 211 4.47 -5.39 8.38
N VAL A 212 3.93 -4.97 7.23
CA VAL A 212 4.74 -4.42 6.12
C VAL A 212 5.36 -3.08 6.51
N ARG A 213 4.59 -2.20 7.18
CA ARG A 213 5.15 -1.04 7.89
C ARG A 213 4.69 -1.00 9.35
N THR A 214 5.62 -0.66 10.23
CA THR A 214 5.36 -0.57 11.68
C THR A 214 5.17 0.87 12.15
N GLY A 215 5.53 1.86 11.31
CA GLY A 215 5.45 3.29 11.62
C GLY A 215 4.78 4.10 10.51
N ASP A 216 4.82 5.42 10.66
CA ASP A 216 4.35 6.35 9.65
C ASP A 216 5.52 6.70 8.71
N TYR A 217 5.78 5.83 7.75
CA TYR A 217 6.74 6.04 6.68
C TYR A 217 6.20 5.39 5.41
N TYR A 218 6.64 5.89 4.25
CA TYR A 218 6.17 5.41 2.97
C TYR A 218 6.82 4.06 2.60
N VAL A 219 6.06 3.18 1.95
CA VAL A 219 6.55 1.95 1.33
C VAL A 219 5.90 1.83 -0.04
N SER A 220 6.68 1.65 -1.10
CA SER A 220 6.16 1.54 -2.48
C SER A 220 5.31 0.29 -2.66
N LEU A 221 4.37 0.32 -3.59
CA LEU A 221 3.48 -0.81 -3.89
C LEU A 221 4.28 -2.07 -4.26
N LYS A 222 5.41 -1.91 -4.97
CA LYS A 222 6.34 -3.01 -5.27
C LYS A 222 7.00 -3.56 -4.00
N ASN A 223 7.57 -2.71 -3.16
CA ASN A 223 8.28 -3.15 -1.95
C ASN A 223 7.33 -3.81 -0.93
N ARG A 224 6.06 -3.40 -0.87
CA ARG A 224 5.03 -4.08 -0.06
C ARG A 224 4.89 -5.55 -0.46
N ARG A 225 4.80 -5.82 -1.77
CA ARG A 225 4.71 -7.19 -2.32
C ARG A 225 6.00 -7.97 -2.11
N ASP A 226 7.14 -7.35 -2.42
CA ASP A 226 8.44 -7.99 -2.30
C ASP A 226 8.72 -8.39 -0.85
N LYS A 227 8.34 -7.55 0.13
CA LYS A 227 8.42 -7.88 1.55
C LYS A 227 7.53 -9.08 1.91
N ALA A 228 6.29 -9.12 1.43
CA ALA A 228 5.40 -10.26 1.67
C ALA A 228 5.97 -11.57 1.11
N ARG A 229 6.56 -11.52 -0.10
CA ARG A 229 7.21 -12.69 -0.73
C ARG A 229 8.49 -13.10 -0.01
N ALA A 230 9.33 -12.15 0.40
CA ALA A 230 10.54 -12.41 1.17
C ALA A 230 10.26 -13.03 2.55
N LEU A 231 9.08 -12.74 3.12
CA LEU A 231 8.59 -13.37 4.34
C LEU A 231 7.99 -14.77 4.13
N GLU A 232 7.92 -15.26 2.88
CA GLU A 232 7.19 -16.47 2.50
C GLU A 232 5.74 -16.46 3.03
N ALA A 233 5.08 -15.31 2.93
CA ALA A 233 3.73 -15.14 3.46
C ALA A 233 2.73 -16.12 2.81
N ASP A 234 1.92 -16.78 3.64
CA ASP A 234 0.80 -17.61 3.19
C ASP A 234 -0.43 -16.76 2.80
N LEU A 235 -0.47 -15.50 3.27
CA LEU A 235 -1.49 -14.51 2.94
C LEU A 235 -0.92 -13.10 3.04
N PHE A 236 -1.27 -12.25 2.07
CA PHE A 236 -1.08 -10.81 2.11
C PHE A 236 -2.43 -10.09 2.27
N VAL A 237 -2.52 -9.16 3.23
CA VAL A 237 -3.74 -8.37 3.51
C VAL A 237 -3.39 -6.89 3.53
N SER A 238 -3.81 -6.15 2.51
CA SER A 238 -3.76 -4.69 2.47
C SER A 238 -4.99 -4.09 3.15
N ILE A 239 -4.81 -3.20 4.11
CA ILE A 239 -5.88 -2.54 4.87
C ILE A 239 -5.97 -1.08 4.46
N HIS A 240 -7.16 -0.67 4.02
CA HIS A 240 -7.48 0.67 3.53
C HIS A 240 -8.76 1.22 4.19
N ALA A 241 -8.95 2.53 4.05
CA ALA A 241 -10.13 3.27 4.44
C ALA A 241 -10.32 4.45 3.48
N ASP A 242 -10.62 4.15 2.22
CA ASP A 242 -10.57 5.06 1.08
C ASP A 242 -11.62 6.21 1.14
N ALA A 243 -11.58 7.12 0.17
CA ALA A 243 -12.58 8.14 -0.10
C ALA A 243 -13.16 8.02 -1.51
N PHE A 244 -14.49 7.98 -1.59
CA PHE A 244 -15.20 8.18 -2.86
C PHE A 244 -15.52 9.67 -3.10
N ARG A 245 -15.71 10.05 -4.38
CA ARG A 245 -16.11 11.43 -4.79
C ARG A 245 -17.38 11.90 -4.08
N GLU A 246 -18.34 10.99 -3.95
CA GLU A 246 -19.57 11.21 -3.20
C GLU A 246 -19.36 10.84 -1.74
N LYS A 247 -19.45 11.82 -0.84
CA LYS A 247 -19.33 11.62 0.62
C LYS A 247 -20.44 10.75 1.21
N SER A 248 -21.48 10.44 0.43
CA SER A 248 -22.54 9.49 0.81
C SER A 248 -22.13 8.02 0.64
N ALA A 249 -21.04 7.73 -0.08
CA ALA A 249 -20.50 6.38 -0.16
C ALA A 249 -20.12 5.89 1.24
N HIS A 250 -20.57 4.69 1.58
CA HIS A 250 -20.33 4.09 2.89
C HIS A 250 -20.26 2.56 2.78
N GLY A 251 -19.63 1.94 3.76
CA GLY A 251 -19.58 0.50 3.98
C GLY A 251 -18.26 -0.14 3.56
N ALA A 252 -17.97 -1.27 4.18
CA ALA A 252 -16.75 -2.04 3.94
C ALA A 252 -16.84 -2.89 2.67
N SER A 253 -15.70 -3.22 2.08
CA SER A 253 -15.56 -4.09 0.90
C SER A 253 -14.26 -4.88 0.94
N VAL A 254 -14.21 -5.96 0.18
CA VAL A 254 -13.00 -6.77 -0.03
C VAL A 254 -12.75 -6.89 -1.53
N TYR A 255 -11.50 -6.67 -1.93
CA TYR A 255 -11.04 -6.70 -3.30
C TYR A 255 -9.91 -7.72 -3.48
N ILE A 256 -9.86 -8.32 -4.67
CA ILE A 256 -8.73 -9.13 -5.12
C ILE A 256 -8.24 -8.66 -6.49
N LEU A 257 -7.08 -9.16 -6.94
CA LEU A 257 -6.54 -8.81 -8.25
C LEU A 257 -7.46 -9.30 -9.39
N SER A 258 -7.57 -8.47 -10.44
CA SER A 258 -8.04 -8.88 -11.77
C SER A 258 -6.98 -8.61 -12.83
N LYS A 259 -6.76 -9.58 -13.74
CA LYS A 259 -5.93 -9.42 -14.95
C LYS A 259 -6.73 -8.99 -16.19
N ARG A 260 -8.06 -9.04 -16.14
CA ARG A 260 -8.94 -8.92 -17.33
C ARG A 260 -9.95 -7.78 -17.25
N GLY A 261 -9.75 -6.84 -16.31
CA GLY A 261 -10.63 -5.70 -16.08
C GLY A 261 -11.39 -5.77 -14.76
N ALA A 262 -11.84 -4.63 -14.28
CA ALA A 262 -12.53 -4.54 -13.00
C ALA A 262 -13.97 -5.09 -13.04
N THR A 263 -14.47 -5.60 -11.92
CA THR A 263 -15.86 -6.09 -11.77
C THR A 263 -16.90 -4.97 -11.73
N SER A 264 -16.48 -3.75 -11.41
CA SER A 264 -17.32 -2.56 -11.40
C SER A 264 -16.52 -1.29 -11.67
N THR A 265 -17.20 -0.22 -12.07
CA THR A 265 -16.59 1.10 -12.24
C THR A 265 -16.04 1.65 -10.92
N THR A 266 -16.70 1.35 -9.80
CA THR A 266 -16.20 1.65 -8.44
C THR A 266 -14.88 0.93 -8.16
N ALA A 267 -14.80 -0.38 -8.47
CA ALA A 267 -13.57 -1.14 -8.29
C ALA A 267 -12.43 -0.65 -9.20
N GLN A 268 -12.74 -0.24 -10.43
CA GLN A 268 -11.75 0.37 -11.33
C GLN A 268 -11.22 1.69 -10.76
N TYR A 269 -12.13 2.59 -10.37
CA TYR A 269 -11.77 3.89 -9.80
C TYR A 269 -10.88 3.73 -8.57
N LEU A 270 -11.25 2.82 -7.67
CA LEU A 270 -10.47 2.53 -6.47
C LEU A 270 -9.08 2.02 -6.84
N ALA A 271 -8.97 1.06 -7.76
CA ALA A 271 -7.67 0.56 -8.20
C ALA A 271 -6.80 1.65 -8.83
N ASP A 272 -7.37 2.57 -9.61
CA ASP A 272 -6.63 3.68 -10.22
C ASP A 272 -6.15 4.67 -9.15
N SER A 273 -6.97 4.97 -8.14
CA SER A 273 -6.61 5.80 -6.99
C SER A 273 -5.48 5.18 -6.16
N GLU A 274 -5.63 3.92 -5.77
CA GLU A 274 -4.63 3.20 -4.98
C GLU A 274 -3.31 2.98 -5.73
N ASN A 275 -3.36 2.78 -7.04
CA ASN A 275 -2.16 2.66 -7.87
C ASN A 275 -1.40 3.99 -7.99
N ALA A 276 -2.07 5.13 -7.79
CA ALA A 276 -1.41 6.44 -7.78
C ALA A 276 -0.61 6.70 -6.49
N ALA A 277 -0.75 5.87 -5.45
CA ALA A 277 0.01 5.99 -4.20
C ALA A 277 1.53 6.01 -4.40
N ASP A 278 2.07 5.27 -5.39
CA ASP A 278 3.49 5.32 -5.79
C ASP A 278 3.89 6.73 -6.27
N LEU A 279 3.04 7.40 -7.03
CA LEU A 279 3.31 8.77 -7.47
C LEU A 279 3.26 9.75 -6.30
N VAL A 280 2.30 9.57 -5.38
CA VAL A 280 2.12 10.43 -4.20
C VAL A 280 3.28 10.29 -3.21
N GLY A 281 3.61 9.05 -2.88
CA GLY A 281 4.71 8.71 -1.98
C GLY A 281 6.08 9.01 -2.57
N GLY A 282 6.14 9.17 -3.89
CA GLY A 282 7.33 9.59 -4.59
C GLY A 282 8.15 8.40 -5.06
N VAL A 283 7.64 7.70 -6.05
CA VAL A 283 8.30 6.62 -6.79
C VAL A 283 8.24 7.00 -8.28
N GLY A 284 9.35 6.82 -9.00
CA GLY A 284 9.42 7.16 -10.41
C GLY A 284 8.62 6.19 -11.29
N LEU A 285 8.03 6.69 -12.39
CA LEU A 285 7.27 5.88 -13.36
C LEU A 285 8.09 4.73 -13.99
N GLY A 286 9.42 4.83 -14.01
CA GLY A 286 10.33 3.81 -14.54
C GLY A 286 10.50 2.58 -13.63
N ASP A 287 10.11 2.66 -12.37
CA ASP A 287 10.23 1.56 -11.39
C ASP A 287 8.97 0.67 -11.34
N MET A 288 7.95 0.98 -12.15
CA MET A 288 6.74 0.19 -12.25
C MET A 288 7.00 -1.08 -13.09
N ASP A 289 7.31 -2.17 -12.42
CA ASP A 289 7.69 -3.44 -13.05
C ASP A 289 6.52 -4.06 -13.87
N PRO A 290 6.65 -4.20 -15.20
CA PRO A 290 5.76 -5.03 -15.98
C PRO A 290 6.10 -6.50 -15.70
N MET A 291 5.26 -7.14 -14.90
CA MET A 291 5.39 -8.58 -14.59
C MET A 291 5.55 -9.43 -15.86
N LEU A 292 6.77 -9.95 -16.11
CA LEU A 292 7.03 -10.90 -17.18
C LEU A 292 6.45 -12.27 -16.78
N ALA A 293 5.33 -12.66 -17.40
CA ALA A 293 4.63 -13.91 -17.09
C ALA A 293 5.09 -15.06 -18.00
N GLY A 294 5.49 -16.19 -17.41
CA GLY A 294 5.59 -17.49 -18.08
C GLY A 294 4.36 -18.37 -17.83
N VAL A 295 4.24 -19.51 -18.55
CA VAL A 295 3.10 -20.44 -18.42
C VAL A 295 2.92 -20.96 -16.99
N LEU A 296 4.02 -21.27 -16.29
CA LEU A 296 3.99 -21.70 -14.88
C LEU A 296 3.52 -20.58 -13.95
N THR A 297 3.95 -19.34 -14.20
CA THR A 297 3.49 -18.14 -13.48
C THR A 297 2.00 -17.93 -13.64
N ASP A 298 1.45 -18.15 -14.84
CA ASP A 298 0.02 -18.02 -15.11
C ASP A 298 -0.82 -19.08 -14.39
N LEU A 299 -0.35 -20.32 -14.30
CA LEU A 299 -1.03 -21.38 -13.53
C LEU A 299 -0.99 -21.09 -12.02
N SER A 300 0.17 -20.71 -11.50
CA SER A 300 0.33 -20.28 -10.10
C SER A 300 -0.63 -19.14 -9.77
N MET A 301 -0.67 -18.11 -10.62
CA MET A 301 -1.57 -16.96 -10.44
C MET A 301 -3.04 -17.37 -10.39
N ARG A 302 -3.50 -18.33 -11.20
CA ARG A 302 -4.90 -18.77 -11.16
C ARG A 302 -5.24 -19.42 -9.82
N GLY A 303 -4.39 -20.33 -9.33
CA GLY A 303 -4.58 -20.95 -8.02
C GLY A 303 -4.57 -19.92 -6.87
N THR A 304 -3.66 -18.96 -6.95
CA THR A 304 -3.56 -17.83 -6.01
C THR A 304 -4.83 -16.96 -6.02
N LEU A 305 -5.39 -16.66 -7.20
CA LEU A 305 -6.63 -15.88 -7.34
C LEU A 305 -7.85 -16.62 -6.81
N ASP A 306 -8.00 -17.91 -7.11
CA ASP A 306 -9.11 -18.74 -6.61
C ASP A 306 -9.08 -18.83 -5.07
N THR A 307 -7.87 -18.98 -4.51
CA THR A 307 -7.63 -18.93 -3.06
C THR A 307 -8.03 -17.58 -2.48
N SER A 308 -7.56 -16.48 -3.11
CA SER A 308 -7.88 -15.11 -2.67
C SER A 308 -9.38 -14.83 -2.71
N LEU A 309 -10.11 -15.32 -3.72
CA LEU A 309 -11.55 -15.13 -3.84
C LEU A 309 -12.32 -15.84 -2.72
N SER A 310 -11.96 -17.09 -2.44
CA SER A 310 -12.63 -17.91 -1.42
C SER A 310 -12.34 -17.39 -0.01
N LEU A 311 -11.08 -17.07 0.28
CA LEU A 311 -10.65 -16.45 1.54
C LEU A 311 -11.29 -15.07 1.72
N GLY A 312 -11.24 -14.22 0.68
CA GLY A 312 -11.85 -12.89 0.69
C GLY A 312 -13.36 -12.92 0.94
N SER A 313 -14.06 -13.96 0.46
CA SER A 313 -15.49 -14.14 0.70
C SER A 313 -15.80 -14.43 2.17
N LEU A 314 -14.99 -15.26 2.84
CA LEU A 314 -15.12 -15.53 4.28
C LEU A 314 -14.81 -14.29 5.11
N VAL A 315 -13.77 -13.53 4.74
CA VAL A 315 -13.44 -12.26 5.39
C VAL A 315 -14.58 -11.25 5.22
N LEU A 316 -15.13 -11.11 4.01
CA LEU A 316 -16.25 -10.20 3.73
C LEU A 316 -17.50 -10.56 4.54
N GLU A 317 -17.80 -11.85 4.69
CA GLU A 317 -18.91 -12.33 5.52
C GLU A 317 -18.75 -11.89 6.98
N GLN A 318 -17.57 -12.08 7.56
CA GLN A 318 -17.28 -11.68 8.94
C GLN A 318 -17.35 -10.16 9.11
N ILE A 319 -16.84 -9.38 8.15
CA ILE A 319 -16.92 -7.92 8.14
C ILE A 319 -18.39 -7.46 8.09
N GLY A 320 -19.25 -8.15 7.36
CA GLY A 320 -20.68 -7.84 7.26
C GLY A 320 -21.44 -7.92 8.60
N GLY A 321 -20.88 -8.60 9.61
CA GLY A 321 -21.41 -8.62 10.97
C GLY A 321 -21.00 -7.41 11.82
N VAL A 322 -20.07 -6.58 11.35
CA VAL A 322 -19.53 -5.40 12.06
C VAL A 322 -19.88 -4.10 11.35
N ALA A 323 -19.80 -4.09 10.02
CA ALA A 323 -20.02 -2.92 9.19
C ALA A 323 -21.04 -3.25 8.09
N ARG A 324 -21.75 -2.22 7.63
CA ARG A 324 -22.53 -2.33 6.39
C ARG A 324 -21.56 -2.65 5.25
N LEU A 325 -21.92 -3.61 4.40
CA LEU A 325 -21.14 -3.89 3.19
C LEU A 325 -21.53 -2.93 2.08
N HIS A 326 -20.53 -2.31 1.44
CA HIS A 326 -20.75 -1.53 0.23
C HIS A 326 -21.02 -2.46 -0.96
N LYS A 327 -20.33 -3.62 -1.02
CA LYS A 327 -20.62 -4.73 -1.94
C LYS A 327 -20.82 -6.03 -1.19
N LYS A 328 -21.85 -6.79 -1.57
CA LYS A 328 -22.16 -8.09 -0.95
C LYS A 328 -21.27 -9.25 -1.41
N ARG A 329 -20.38 -9.00 -2.37
CA ARG A 329 -19.45 -9.97 -2.93
C ARG A 329 -18.06 -9.33 -3.01
N VAL A 330 -17.04 -10.17 -3.05
CA VAL A 330 -15.67 -9.74 -3.34
C VAL A 330 -15.63 -9.12 -4.74
N GLU A 331 -15.03 -7.95 -4.86
CA GLU A 331 -14.81 -7.26 -6.12
C GLU A 331 -13.39 -7.55 -6.64
N GLN A 332 -13.14 -7.29 -7.93
CA GLN A 332 -11.82 -7.49 -8.52
C GLN A 332 -11.43 -6.28 -9.36
N ALA A 333 -10.18 -5.86 -9.30
CA ALA A 333 -9.62 -4.82 -10.17
C ALA A 333 -8.08 -4.90 -10.24
N GLY A 334 -7.47 -4.03 -11.04
CA GLY A 334 -6.04 -4.04 -11.35
C GLY A 334 -5.13 -3.46 -10.27
N PHE A 335 -5.35 -3.77 -8.99
CA PHE A 335 -4.54 -3.27 -7.87
C PHE A 335 -3.09 -3.73 -7.98
N ALA A 336 -2.15 -2.78 -8.09
CA ALA A 336 -0.73 -3.05 -8.19
C ALA A 336 -0.20 -3.73 -6.93
N VAL A 337 -0.68 -3.36 -5.74
CA VAL A 337 -0.29 -3.99 -4.46
C VAL A 337 -0.68 -5.47 -4.37
N LEU A 338 -1.67 -5.92 -5.16
CA LEU A 338 -2.14 -7.32 -5.16
C LEU A 338 -1.49 -8.18 -6.26
N LYS A 339 -0.55 -7.63 -7.04
CA LYS A 339 0.14 -8.35 -8.14
C LYS A 339 1.21 -9.31 -7.62
N SER A 340 0.79 -10.39 -6.98
CA SER A 340 1.67 -11.47 -6.53
C SER A 340 1.29 -12.82 -7.18
N PRO A 341 2.22 -13.55 -7.82
CA PRO A 341 1.94 -14.85 -8.44
C PRO A 341 1.73 -16.01 -7.46
N ASP A 342 2.35 -15.91 -6.30
CA ASP A 342 2.58 -17.02 -5.36
C ASP A 342 2.01 -16.74 -3.96
N VAL A 343 1.54 -15.51 -3.68
CA VAL A 343 0.96 -15.13 -2.38
C VAL A 343 -0.50 -14.70 -2.56
N PRO A 344 -1.50 -15.44 -2.00
CA PRO A 344 -2.89 -15.00 -1.96
C PRO A 344 -2.99 -13.61 -1.34
N SER A 345 -3.71 -12.69 -1.98
CA SER A 345 -3.65 -11.26 -1.67
C SER A 345 -5.04 -10.64 -1.64
N LEU A 346 -5.37 -9.96 -0.55
CA LEU A 346 -6.60 -9.17 -0.40
C LEU A 346 -6.28 -7.68 -0.23
N LEU A 347 -7.18 -6.83 -0.70
CA LEU A 347 -7.30 -5.45 -0.25
C LEU A 347 -8.65 -5.29 0.45
N ILE A 348 -8.64 -4.80 1.69
CA ILE A 348 -9.82 -4.63 2.54
C ILE A 348 -10.07 -3.15 2.75
N GLU A 349 -11.19 -2.67 2.23
CA GLU A 349 -11.73 -1.34 2.53
C GLU A 349 -12.56 -1.43 3.81
N THR A 350 -12.07 -0.83 4.89
CA THR A 350 -12.72 -0.88 6.22
C THR A 350 -13.92 0.08 6.36
N GLY A 351 -14.06 1.00 5.41
CA GLY A 351 -15.10 2.02 5.31
C GLY A 351 -14.56 3.24 4.56
N PHE A 352 -15.44 4.17 4.20
CA PHE A 352 -15.06 5.37 3.46
C PHE A 352 -14.77 6.54 4.41
N ILE A 353 -13.51 6.94 4.57
CA ILE A 353 -13.12 8.03 5.47
C ILE A 353 -13.69 9.40 5.05
N SER A 354 -14.09 9.57 3.78
CA SER A 354 -14.75 10.79 3.31
C SER A 354 -16.17 10.97 3.82
N ASN A 355 -16.81 9.89 4.28
CA ASN A 355 -18.14 9.92 4.87
C ASN A 355 -18.04 10.24 6.38
N PRO A 356 -18.72 11.30 6.88
CA PRO A 356 -18.59 11.73 8.27
C PRO A 356 -18.94 10.65 9.32
N ASP A 357 -20.01 9.88 9.09
CA ASP A 357 -20.46 8.85 10.04
C ASP A 357 -19.50 7.64 10.05
N GLU A 358 -18.89 7.32 8.92
CA GLU A 358 -17.84 6.30 8.82
C GLU A 358 -16.55 6.79 9.47
N ALA A 359 -16.15 8.04 9.22
CA ALA A 359 -14.96 8.66 9.81
C ALA A 359 -15.03 8.71 11.34
N GLU A 360 -16.18 9.07 11.91
CA GLU A 360 -16.39 9.06 13.36
C GLU A 360 -16.18 7.65 13.93
N ARG A 361 -16.76 6.63 13.29
CA ARG A 361 -16.59 5.23 13.71
C ARG A 361 -15.14 4.77 13.57
N LEU A 362 -14.51 5.01 12.41
CA LEU A 362 -13.13 4.65 12.08
C LEU A 362 -12.12 5.30 13.05
N ALA A 363 -12.43 6.46 13.61
CA ALA A 363 -11.60 7.11 14.62
C ALA A 363 -11.66 6.44 16.00
N THR A 364 -12.65 5.57 16.27
CA THR A 364 -12.81 4.94 17.60
C THR A 364 -12.02 3.63 17.74
N PRO A 365 -11.26 3.44 18.84
CA PRO A 365 -10.58 2.17 19.13
C PRO A 365 -11.51 0.96 19.14
N ALA A 366 -12.73 1.14 19.67
CA ALA A 366 -13.71 0.06 19.79
C ALA A 366 -14.20 -0.46 18.42
N TYR A 367 -14.41 0.42 17.44
CA TYR A 367 -14.76 -0.01 16.08
C TYR A 367 -13.57 -0.68 15.39
N GLN A 368 -12.37 -0.10 15.52
CA GLN A 368 -11.15 -0.69 14.96
C GLN A 368 -10.88 -2.10 15.52
N ASP A 369 -11.11 -2.33 16.82
CA ASP A 369 -10.99 -3.65 17.44
C ASP A 369 -12.01 -4.66 16.91
N LYS A 370 -13.25 -4.22 16.67
CA LYS A 370 -14.30 -5.05 16.05
C LYS A 370 -13.95 -5.41 14.62
N MET A 371 -13.46 -4.44 13.84
CA MET A 371 -13.05 -4.65 12.45
C MET A 371 -11.87 -5.63 12.36
N ALA A 372 -10.80 -5.39 13.14
CA ALA A 372 -9.67 -6.31 13.23
C ALA A 372 -10.10 -7.73 13.63
N ARG A 373 -11.06 -7.85 14.56
CA ARG A 373 -11.59 -9.16 14.98
C ARG A 373 -12.35 -9.86 13.87
N ALA A 374 -13.14 -9.14 13.08
CA ALA A 374 -13.85 -9.69 11.92
C ALA A 374 -12.87 -10.21 10.87
N ILE A 375 -11.85 -9.42 10.52
CA ILE A 375 -10.80 -9.82 9.57
C ILE A 375 -10.07 -11.07 10.09
N ARG A 376 -9.62 -11.07 11.35
CA ARG A 376 -8.99 -12.23 12.00
C ARG A 376 -9.86 -13.48 11.91
N ARG A 377 -11.15 -13.39 12.26
CA ARG A 377 -12.06 -14.54 12.21
C ARG A 377 -12.16 -15.10 10.80
N GLY A 378 -12.27 -14.24 9.77
CA GLY A 378 -12.31 -14.70 8.38
C GLY A 378 -11.04 -15.44 7.96
N ILE A 379 -9.87 -14.90 8.33
CA ILE A 379 -8.56 -15.52 8.06
C ILE A 379 -8.44 -16.87 8.79
N GLN A 380 -8.79 -16.92 10.08
CA GLN A 380 -8.76 -18.15 10.87
C GLN A 380 -9.71 -19.21 10.30
N SER A 381 -10.95 -18.83 9.95
CA SER A 381 -11.93 -19.73 9.37
C SER A 381 -11.45 -20.32 8.04
N TRP A 382 -10.73 -19.55 7.22
CA TRP A 382 -10.12 -20.05 5.99
C TRP A 382 -9.04 -21.10 6.28
N PHE A 383 -8.03 -20.74 7.07
CA PHE A 383 -6.89 -21.61 7.32
C PHE A 383 -7.20 -22.82 8.21
N ALA A 384 -8.28 -22.73 8.98
CA ALA A 384 -8.90 -23.89 9.61
C ALA A 384 -9.38 -24.96 8.61
N ARG A 385 -9.93 -24.54 7.47
CA ARG A 385 -10.50 -25.43 6.44
C ARG A 385 -9.45 -25.86 5.42
N GLN A 386 -8.52 -24.97 5.11
CA GLN A 386 -7.48 -25.13 4.10
C GLN A 386 -6.11 -24.75 4.68
N PRO A 387 -5.62 -25.47 5.71
CA PRO A 387 -4.31 -25.16 6.26
C PRO A 387 -3.21 -25.45 5.24
N PRO A 388 -2.20 -24.59 5.08
CA PRO A 388 -1.08 -24.85 4.19
C PRO A 388 -0.30 -26.09 4.67
N PRO A 389 0.22 -26.93 3.77
CA PRO A 389 1.03 -28.08 4.15
C PRO A 389 2.22 -27.69 5.05
N GLY A 390 2.57 -28.56 6.00
CA GLY A 390 3.68 -28.34 6.92
C GLY A 390 3.42 -27.39 8.09
N THR A 391 2.21 -26.80 8.15
CA THR A 391 1.83 -25.89 9.24
C THR A 391 1.30 -26.63 10.46
N LEU A 392 1.28 -25.95 11.61
CA LEU A 392 0.67 -26.49 12.84
C LEU A 392 -0.78 -26.92 12.61
N LEU A 393 -1.58 -26.12 11.89
CA LEU A 393 -2.99 -26.40 11.63
C LEU A 393 -3.16 -27.61 10.70
N ALA A 394 -2.28 -27.78 9.71
CA ALA A 394 -2.31 -28.96 8.83
C ALA A 394 -2.03 -30.23 9.63
N TRP A 395 -1.01 -30.20 10.49
CA TRP A 395 -0.70 -31.33 11.38
C TRP A 395 -1.87 -31.63 12.34
N GLN A 396 -2.47 -30.62 12.97
CA GLN A 396 -3.62 -30.82 13.87
C GLN A 396 -4.81 -31.49 13.15
N ARG A 397 -5.08 -31.06 11.91
CA ARG A 397 -6.14 -31.64 11.09
C ARG A 397 -5.89 -33.12 10.78
N GLU A 398 -4.66 -33.49 10.46
CA GLU A 398 -4.27 -34.90 10.22
C GLU A 398 -4.42 -35.79 11.47
N GLN A 399 -4.25 -35.21 12.67
CA GLN A 399 -4.39 -35.95 13.95
C GLN A 399 -5.86 -36.06 14.43
N GLY A 400 -6.86 -35.70 13.60
CA GLY A 400 -8.27 -35.67 14.01
C GLY A 400 -8.58 -34.56 15.03
N GLY A 401 -7.66 -33.60 15.19
CA GLY A 401 -7.67 -32.62 16.24
C GLY A 401 -8.67 -31.51 15.99
N ARG A 402 -9.84 -31.61 16.64
CA ARG A 402 -10.63 -30.45 17.03
C ARG A 402 -11.42 -30.66 18.31
N GLU A 403 -10.99 -31.60 19.15
CA GLU A 403 -11.58 -31.79 20.47
C GLU A 403 -11.00 -30.80 21.48
N VAL A 404 -11.88 -30.16 22.24
CA VAL A 404 -11.55 -29.22 23.32
C VAL A 404 -12.11 -29.77 24.61
N THR A 405 -11.25 -30.13 25.54
CA THR A 405 -11.68 -30.41 26.92
C THR A 405 -11.82 -29.10 27.69
N ILE A 406 -13.03 -28.82 28.16
CA ILE A 406 -13.41 -27.59 28.86
C ILE A 406 -12.63 -27.46 30.17
N ALA A 407 -11.94 -26.34 30.34
CA ALA A 407 -11.25 -25.97 31.57
C ALA A 407 -12.07 -24.98 32.40
N SER A 408 -11.66 -24.76 33.65
CA SER A 408 -12.30 -23.75 34.52
C SER A 408 -12.15 -22.36 33.91
N GLY A 409 -13.27 -21.66 33.73
CA GLY A 409 -13.32 -20.31 33.16
C GLY A 409 -13.59 -20.26 31.66
N ASP A 410 -13.58 -21.40 30.95
CA ASP A 410 -13.94 -21.43 29.54
C ASP A 410 -15.42 -21.07 29.33
N THR A 411 -15.69 -20.24 28.32
CA THR A 411 -17.04 -20.01 27.78
C THR A 411 -17.14 -20.46 26.32
N LEU A 412 -18.35 -20.81 25.87
CA LEU A 412 -18.57 -21.13 24.45
C LEU A 412 -18.17 -19.97 23.52
N SER A 413 -18.37 -18.73 23.96
CA SER A 413 -17.99 -17.54 23.21
C SER A 413 -16.48 -17.41 23.05
N GLU A 414 -15.71 -17.65 24.12
CA GLU A 414 -14.25 -17.63 24.06
C GLU A 414 -13.69 -18.80 23.24
N ILE A 415 -14.28 -19.98 23.35
CA ILE A 415 -13.90 -21.14 22.52
C ILE A 415 -14.22 -20.86 21.05
N ALA A 416 -15.42 -20.35 20.75
CA ALA A 416 -15.80 -19.92 19.41
C ALA A 416 -14.80 -18.90 18.84
N ASP A 417 -14.42 -17.91 19.64
CA ASP A 417 -13.43 -16.90 19.26
C ASP A 417 -12.01 -17.45 19.08
N ARG A 418 -11.61 -18.42 19.90
CA ARG A 418 -10.32 -19.11 19.84
C ARG A 418 -10.17 -19.90 18.55
N PHE A 419 -11.22 -20.61 18.15
CA PHE A 419 -11.21 -21.48 16.96
C PHE A 419 -11.75 -20.80 15.69
N GLY A 420 -12.20 -19.55 15.77
CA GLY A 420 -12.72 -18.82 14.61
C GLY A 420 -14.00 -19.43 14.04
N VAL A 421 -14.89 -19.90 14.91
CA VAL A 421 -16.19 -20.49 14.55
C VAL A 421 -17.31 -19.76 15.29
N SER A 422 -18.58 -20.02 14.96
CA SER A 422 -19.71 -19.45 15.69
C SER A 422 -20.11 -20.32 16.89
N VAL A 423 -20.60 -19.70 17.98
CA VAL A 423 -21.20 -20.44 19.11
C VAL A 423 -22.30 -21.39 18.61
N ALA A 424 -23.11 -20.93 17.66
CA ALA A 424 -24.16 -21.74 17.03
C ALA A 424 -23.60 -23.01 16.38
N SER A 425 -22.48 -22.92 15.64
CA SER A 425 -21.85 -24.08 15.00
C SER A 425 -21.30 -25.08 16.03
N ILE A 426 -20.66 -24.60 17.10
CA ILE A 426 -20.19 -25.47 18.19
C ILE A 426 -21.38 -26.20 18.81
N LYS A 427 -22.47 -25.48 19.07
CA LYS A 427 -23.67 -26.07 19.67
C LYS A 427 -24.30 -27.13 18.78
N SER A 428 -24.47 -26.86 17.49
CA SER A 428 -25.06 -27.82 16.55
C SER A 428 -24.20 -29.08 16.41
N ASN A 429 -22.87 -28.93 16.37
CA ASN A 429 -21.95 -30.05 16.21
C ASN A 429 -21.86 -30.95 17.47
N ASN A 430 -22.13 -30.39 18.64
CA ASN A 430 -22.04 -31.08 19.93
C ASN A 430 -23.42 -31.38 20.56
N GLY A 431 -24.51 -31.16 19.84
CA GLY A 431 -25.87 -31.38 20.35
C GLY A 431 -26.25 -30.50 21.55
N LEU A 432 -25.62 -29.33 21.71
CA LEU A 432 -25.90 -28.41 22.81
C LEU A 432 -27.13 -27.55 22.50
N THR A 433 -28.13 -27.60 23.37
CA THR A 433 -29.34 -26.76 23.25
C THR A 433 -29.21 -25.42 23.97
N ARG A 434 -28.31 -25.31 24.94
CA ARG A 434 -28.04 -24.11 25.76
C ARG A 434 -26.56 -23.75 25.73
N ASP A 435 -26.22 -22.57 26.22
CA ASP A 435 -24.84 -22.07 26.22
C ASP A 435 -24.05 -22.54 27.46
N VAL A 436 -24.42 -23.69 28.02
CA VAL A 436 -23.86 -24.24 29.26
C VAL A 436 -22.89 -25.36 28.89
N ILE A 437 -21.68 -25.28 29.43
CA ILE A 437 -20.61 -26.26 29.28
C ILE A 437 -20.03 -26.62 30.65
N TYR A 438 -19.51 -27.83 30.81
CA TYR A 438 -19.01 -28.35 32.08
C TYR A 438 -17.52 -28.62 32.03
N ILE A 439 -16.81 -28.33 33.12
CA ILE A 439 -15.38 -28.66 33.24
C ILE A 439 -15.17 -30.16 32.99
N GLY A 440 -14.19 -30.50 32.14
CA GLY A 440 -13.90 -31.87 31.73
C GLY A 440 -14.77 -32.40 30.57
N GLN A 441 -15.80 -31.66 30.15
CA GLN A 441 -16.54 -31.97 28.92
C GLN A 441 -15.63 -31.82 27.72
N THR A 442 -15.68 -32.75 26.77
CA THR A 442 -14.98 -32.59 25.49
C THR A 442 -15.97 -32.13 24.42
N LEU A 443 -15.63 -31.04 23.72
CA LEU A 443 -16.39 -30.52 22.58
C LEU A 443 -15.61 -30.75 21.29
N VAL A 444 -16.28 -31.31 20.29
CA VAL A 444 -15.80 -31.39 18.92
C VAL A 444 -16.07 -30.07 18.23
N ILE A 445 -15.02 -29.31 17.93
CA ILE A 445 -15.14 -28.04 17.21
C ILE A 445 -15.39 -28.32 15.72
N PRO A 446 -16.45 -27.79 15.10
CA PRO A 446 -16.76 -28.04 13.69
C PRO A 446 -15.71 -27.42 12.76
N GLU A 447 -15.63 -27.95 11.54
CA GLU A 447 -15.09 -27.18 10.42
C GLU A 447 -16.06 -26.01 10.17
N GLY A 448 -15.57 -24.79 10.43
CA GLY A 448 -16.37 -23.56 10.35
C GLY A 448 -16.95 -23.32 8.97
#